data_AF-A0A0F9HW59-F1
#
_entry.id   AF-A0A0F9HW59-F1
#
_cell.length_a   1.000
_cell.length_b   1.000
_cell.length_c   1.000
_cell.angle_alpha   90.00
_cell.angle_beta   90.00
_cell.angle_gamma   90.00
#
_symmetry.space_group_name_H-M   'P 1'
#
loop_
_entity.id
_entity.type
_entity.pdbx_description
1 polymer ?
#
loop_
_entity_poly.entity_id
_entity_poly.type
_entity_poly.pdbx_seq_one_letter_code
_entity_poly.pdbx_strand_id
1 'polypeptide(L)'
;PDMFAAGAAMSPASYVPQPPASSSGNRHPAYLDADGNYDPEKWTELNYTAYIDDYKAQDLVVPLYINSGDHDVFDIAYHAAVLYQALREHQPDKVEYRVIDGDHEWRVWEETLPEALEYVFSYMSQPRGTLPEAGGEMASGMSDGGSGSAASPAQ
;
A
#
# COMPACT_ATOMS: atom_id res chain seq x y z
N PRO A 1 14.00 -4.47 1.56
CA PRO A 1 14.04 -3.85 0.22
C PRO A 1 13.87 -4.86 -0.93
N ASP A 2 14.52 -6.02 -0.81
CA ASP A 2 14.47 -7.20 -1.68
C ASP A 2 13.07 -7.73 -2.06
N MET A 3 12.04 -7.47 -1.25
CA MET A 3 10.66 -7.93 -1.51
C MET A 3 9.81 -6.96 -2.36
N PHE A 4 10.24 -5.72 -2.54
CA PHE A 4 9.41 -4.67 -3.14
C PHE A 4 10.11 -4.03 -4.34
N ALA A 5 9.50 -4.10 -5.52
CA ALA A 5 10.04 -3.50 -6.75
C ALA A 5 9.88 -1.97 -6.80
N ALA A 6 8.84 -1.44 -6.15
CA ALA A 6 8.55 -0.02 -5.95
C ALA A 6 7.48 0.12 -4.86
N GLY A 7 7.26 1.34 -4.35
CA GLY A 7 6.21 1.64 -3.39
C GLY A 7 5.52 2.99 -3.64
N ALA A 8 4.34 3.15 -3.06
CA ALA A 8 3.64 4.43 -2.99
C ALA A 8 3.22 4.68 -1.53
N ALA A 9 3.55 5.86 -1.03
CA ALA A 9 3.23 6.32 0.31
C ALA A 9 2.22 7.46 0.20
N MET A 10 0.95 7.16 0.52
CA MET A 10 -0.15 8.10 0.36
C MET A 10 -0.41 8.83 1.68
N SER A 11 -0.14 10.15 1.75
CA SER A 11 -0.11 10.95 2.98
C SER A 11 0.60 10.25 4.16
N PRO A 12 1.91 9.93 4.04
CA PRO A 12 2.59 9.13 5.05
C PRO A 12 2.85 9.88 6.36
N ALA A 13 2.52 9.23 7.48
CA ALA A 13 2.81 9.64 8.85
C ALA A 13 4.32 9.59 9.20
N SER A 14 5.14 10.28 8.40
CA SER A 14 6.60 10.36 8.44
C SER A 14 7.12 11.42 9.43
N TYR A 15 6.41 11.64 10.53
CA TYR A 15 6.66 12.77 11.42
C TYR A 15 8.10 12.84 11.93
N VAL A 16 8.64 14.05 11.99
CA VAL A 16 9.98 14.35 12.50
C VAL A 16 9.93 15.50 13.53
N PRO A 17 10.60 15.37 14.69
CA PRO A 17 11.12 14.12 15.26
C PRO A 17 10.00 13.24 15.87
N GLN A 18 8.84 13.84 16.18
CA GLN A 18 7.75 13.20 16.92
C GLN A 18 6.41 13.57 16.27
N PRO A 19 5.40 12.69 16.35
CA PRO A 19 4.08 12.95 15.81
C PRO A 19 3.33 14.00 16.64
N PRO A 20 2.40 14.78 16.05
CA PRO A 20 1.53 15.68 16.78
C PRO A 20 0.60 14.89 17.72
N ALA A 21 0.10 15.51 18.79
CA ALA A 21 -0.75 14.84 19.79
C ALA A 21 -2.00 14.17 19.19
N SER A 22 -2.55 14.74 18.10
CA SER A 22 -3.70 14.20 17.37
C SER A 22 -3.40 12.90 16.61
N SER A 23 -2.15 12.64 16.26
CA SER A 23 -1.73 11.49 15.45
C SER A 23 -2.19 10.15 16.04
N SER A 24 -2.63 9.26 15.17
CA SER A 24 -2.90 7.86 15.52
C SER A 24 -1.64 7.11 15.95
N GLY A 25 -0.44 7.58 15.56
CA GLY A 25 0.84 7.05 16.01
C GLY A 25 0.96 7.02 17.54
N ASN A 26 0.41 8.02 18.24
CA ASN A 26 0.44 8.08 19.71
C ASN A 26 -0.38 6.97 20.39
N ARG A 27 -1.16 6.22 19.62
CA ARG A 27 -2.05 5.14 20.10
C ARG A 27 -1.74 3.80 19.44
N HIS A 28 -0.74 3.75 18.56
CA HIS A 28 -0.39 2.53 17.86
C HIS A 28 0.42 1.60 18.77
N PRO A 29 0.07 0.30 18.91
CA PRO A 29 0.69 -0.60 19.88
C PRO A 29 2.22 -0.70 19.82
N ALA A 30 2.81 -0.50 18.63
CA ALA A 30 4.27 -0.49 18.47
C ALA A 30 4.97 0.63 19.26
N TYR A 31 4.26 1.72 19.56
CA TYR A 31 4.82 2.92 20.19
C TYR A 31 4.26 3.15 21.60
N LEU A 32 3.69 2.13 22.23
CA LEU A 32 3.20 2.21 23.61
C LEU A 32 4.15 1.52 24.58
N ASP A 33 4.33 2.07 25.78
CA ASP A 33 5.02 1.43 26.89
C ASP A 33 4.21 0.24 27.48
N ALA A 34 4.71 -0.38 28.55
CA ALA A 34 4.04 -1.50 29.20
C ALA A 34 2.70 -1.12 29.88
N ASP A 35 2.52 0.16 30.19
CA ASP A 35 1.33 0.72 30.83
C ASP A 35 0.31 1.27 29.80
N GLY A 36 0.65 1.21 28.51
CA GLY A 36 -0.20 1.66 27.40
C GLY A 36 -0.08 3.15 27.07
N ASN A 37 0.91 3.86 27.60
CA ASN A 37 1.16 5.26 27.25
C ASN A 37 2.08 5.38 26.04
N TYR A 38 1.96 6.48 25.29
CA TYR A 38 2.88 6.76 24.20
C TYR A 38 4.33 6.86 24.69
N ASP A 39 5.21 6.10 24.05
CA ASP A 39 6.63 6.06 24.33
C ASP A 39 7.41 6.71 23.16
N PRO A 40 7.95 7.93 23.36
CA PRO A 40 8.66 8.66 22.31
C PRO A 40 9.98 7.98 21.90
N GLU A 41 10.59 7.17 22.77
CA GLU A 41 11.81 6.42 22.45
C GLU A 41 11.47 5.30 21.48
N LYS A 42 10.35 4.59 21.69
CA LYS A 42 9.86 3.59 20.72
C LYS A 42 9.51 4.20 19.37
N TRP A 43 8.95 5.40 19.31
CA TRP A 43 8.75 6.08 18.03
C TRP A 43 10.09 6.32 17.31
N THR A 44 11.07 6.85 18.04
CA THR A 44 12.41 7.12 17.49
C THR A 44 13.12 5.84 17.03
N GLU A 45 12.95 4.72 17.73
CA GLU A 45 13.60 3.44 17.39
C GLU A 45 12.85 2.66 16.29
N LEU A 46 11.51 2.64 16.35
CA LEU A 46 10.71 1.69 15.59
C LEU A 46 9.99 2.30 14.38
N ASN A 47 9.88 3.63 14.30
CA ASN A 47 9.27 4.25 13.13
C ASN A 47 10.11 3.94 11.89
N TYR A 48 9.47 3.69 10.75
CA TYR A 48 10.16 3.22 9.55
C TYR A 48 11.22 4.21 9.02
N THR A 49 11.07 5.50 9.31
CA THR A 49 12.06 6.53 8.93
C THR A 49 13.36 6.44 9.75
N ALA A 50 13.36 5.78 10.91
CA ALA A 50 14.57 5.51 11.69
C ALA A 50 15.58 4.64 10.92
N TYR A 51 15.09 3.83 9.98
CA TYR A 51 15.90 2.92 9.17
C TYR A 51 16.37 3.52 7.84
N ILE A 52 16.15 4.83 7.61
CA ILE A 52 16.44 5.45 6.31
C ILE A 52 17.94 5.48 6.00
N ASP A 53 18.81 5.66 7.00
CA ASP A 53 20.25 5.69 6.80
C ASP A 53 20.80 4.30 6.48
N ASP A 54 20.31 3.26 7.16
CA ASP A 54 20.63 1.86 6.85
C ASP A 54 20.13 1.44 5.47
N TYR A 55 18.97 1.97 5.05
CA TYR A 55 18.48 1.81 3.67
C TYR A 55 19.43 2.47 2.66
N LYS A 56 19.81 3.72 2.90
CA LYS A 56 20.71 4.49 2.02
C LYS A 56 22.13 3.91 1.93
N ALA A 57 22.52 3.07 2.88
CA ALA A 57 23.80 2.37 2.87
C ALA A 57 23.82 1.10 1.99
N GLN A 58 22.65 0.66 1.48
CA GLN A 58 22.53 -0.50 0.61
C GLN A 58 22.65 -0.13 -0.87
N ASP A 59 23.03 -1.09 -1.71
CA ASP A 59 23.05 -0.92 -3.17
C ASP A 59 21.64 -0.97 -3.79
N LEU A 60 20.69 -1.62 -3.10
CA LEU A 60 19.34 -1.83 -3.62
C LEU A 60 18.44 -0.62 -3.36
N VAL A 61 18.04 0.05 -4.43
CA VAL A 61 17.14 1.21 -4.40
C VAL A 61 15.72 0.79 -4.77
N VAL A 62 14.76 1.15 -3.92
CA VAL A 62 13.31 0.98 -4.15
C VAL A 62 12.73 2.34 -4.58
N PRO A 63 12.23 2.46 -5.83
CA PRO A 63 11.49 3.64 -6.28
C PRO A 63 10.28 3.93 -5.40
N LEU A 64 10.06 5.20 -5.06
CA LEU A 64 8.99 5.59 -4.14
C LEU A 64 8.19 6.79 -4.69
N TYR A 65 6.88 6.64 -4.79
CA TYR A 65 5.96 7.75 -4.99
C TYR A 65 5.44 8.23 -3.63
N ILE A 66 5.42 9.53 -3.39
CA ILE A 66 4.90 10.14 -2.16
C ILE A 66 3.86 11.18 -2.55
N ASN A 67 2.73 11.24 -1.83
CA ASN A 67 1.81 12.36 -1.95
C ASN A 67 1.36 12.95 -0.61
N SER A 68 0.73 14.12 -0.68
CA SER A 68 -0.05 14.73 0.40
C SER A 68 -1.09 15.71 -0.16
N GLY A 69 -2.11 16.02 0.63
CA GLY A 69 -2.90 17.25 0.45
C GLY A 69 -2.10 18.47 0.94
N ASP A 70 -2.32 19.64 0.35
CA ASP A 70 -1.71 20.91 0.77
C ASP A 70 -2.37 21.55 2.02
N HIS A 71 -3.61 21.18 2.31
CA HIS A 71 -4.37 21.58 3.51
C HIS A 71 -4.48 20.44 4.52
N ASP A 72 -3.61 19.43 4.43
CA ASP A 72 -3.59 18.29 5.35
C ASP A 72 -3.47 18.76 6.81
N VAL A 73 -4.52 18.56 7.60
CA VAL A 73 -4.62 19.02 9.00
C VAL A 73 -3.60 18.40 9.94
N PHE A 74 -2.86 17.39 9.48
CA PHE A 74 -1.78 16.76 10.23
C PHE A 74 -0.39 17.20 9.74
N ASP A 75 -0.29 18.26 8.94
CA ASP A 75 0.98 18.80 8.42
C ASP A 75 1.80 17.78 7.61
N ILE A 76 1.14 16.77 7.02
CA ILE A 76 1.82 15.68 6.30
C ILE A 76 2.62 16.22 5.12
N ALA A 77 2.18 17.28 4.45
CA ALA A 77 2.92 17.87 3.34
C ALA A 77 4.33 18.32 3.77
N TYR A 78 4.49 18.82 5.00
CA TYR A 78 5.82 19.16 5.52
C TYR A 78 6.65 17.90 5.80
N HIS A 79 6.09 16.94 6.54
CA HIS A 79 6.83 15.74 6.94
C HIS A 79 7.19 14.84 5.74
N ALA A 80 6.28 14.71 4.77
CA ALA A 80 6.52 14.03 3.51
C ALA A 80 7.62 14.73 2.68
N ALA A 81 7.69 16.07 2.70
CA ALA A 81 8.77 16.80 2.02
C ALA A 81 10.14 16.51 2.63
N VAL A 82 10.22 16.35 3.96
CA VAL A 82 11.47 15.95 4.65
C VAL A 82 11.89 14.55 4.21
N LEU A 83 10.96 13.60 4.19
CA LEU A 83 11.22 12.24 3.69
C LEU A 83 11.66 12.25 2.21
N TYR A 84 10.94 12.99 1.36
CA TYR A 84 11.29 13.15 -0.05
C TYR A 84 12.71 13.69 -0.22
N GLN A 85 13.08 14.75 0.49
CA GLN A 85 14.42 15.33 0.39
C GLN A 85 15.50 14.33 0.79
N ALA A 86 15.30 13.61 1.90
CA ALA A 86 16.25 12.61 2.40
C ALA A 86 16.47 11.46 1.40
N LEU A 87 15.42 11.06 0.68
CA LEU A 87 15.47 10.04 -0.37
C LEU A 87 16.04 10.59 -1.67
N ARG A 88 15.60 11.75 -2.14
CA ARG A 88 16.00 12.33 -3.43
C ARG A 88 17.50 12.52 -3.55
N GLU A 89 18.18 12.87 -2.47
CA GLU A 89 19.65 12.98 -2.45
C GLU A 89 20.35 11.63 -2.71
N HIS A 90 19.71 10.51 -2.36
CA HIS A 90 20.21 9.15 -2.58
C HIS A 90 19.69 8.53 -3.88
N GLN A 91 18.45 8.79 -4.26
CA GLN A 91 17.74 8.20 -5.40
C GLN A 91 17.04 9.25 -6.28
N PRO A 92 17.76 10.21 -6.89
CA PRO A 92 17.18 11.42 -7.48
C PRO A 92 16.15 11.17 -8.58
N ASP A 93 16.33 10.10 -9.37
CA ASP A 93 15.44 9.74 -10.48
C ASP A 93 14.44 8.63 -10.11
N LYS A 94 14.39 8.24 -8.83
CA LYS A 94 13.54 7.14 -8.33
C LYS A 94 12.74 7.57 -7.09
N VAL A 95 12.42 8.85 -6.99
CA VAL A 95 11.44 9.32 -6.00
C VAL A 95 10.63 10.47 -6.57
N GLU A 96 9.31 10.39 -6.41
CA GLU A 96 8.38 11.43 -6.81
C GLU A 96 7.64 11.97 -5.59
N TYR A 97 7.36 13.27 -5.62
CA TYR A 97 6.55 13.92 -4.60
C TYR A 97 5.48 14.79 -5.23
N ARG A 98 4.23 14.58 -4.82
CA ARG A 98 3.06 15.32 -5.30
C ARG A 98 2.28 15.91 -4.13
N VAL A 99 2.03 17.21 -4.20
CA VAL A 99 1.13 17.90 -3.28
C VAL A 99 -0.01 18.46 -4.10
N ILE A 100 -1.24 18.11 -3.77
CA ILE A 100 -2.45 18.54 -4.47
C ILE A 100 -3.44 19.21 -3.51
N ASP A 101 -4.45 19.89 -4.07
CA ASP A 101 -5.49 20.56 -3.26
C ASP A 101 -6.32 19.55 -2.46
N GLY A 102 -6.29 19.67 -1.14
CA GLY A 102 -7.15 18.89 -0.24
C GLY A 102 -6.56 18.62 1.14
N ASP A 103 -7.37 17.99 1.98
CA ASP A 103 -7.00 17.58 3.34
C ASP A 103 -6.46 16.13 3.36
N HIS A 104 -6.28 15.55 4.55
CA HIS A 104 -5.94 14.15 4.79
C HIS A 104 -7.14 13.23 4.51
N GLU A 105 -7.55 13.13 3.24
CA GLU A 105 -8.82 12.51 2.86
C GLU A 105 -8.73 11.64 1.61
N TRP A 106 -9.73 10.75 1.46
CA TRP A 106 -9.83 9.82 0.34
C TRP A 106 -9.84 10.49 -1.03
N ARG A 107 -10.40 11.70 -1.16
CA ARG A 107 -10.41 12.44 -2.43
C ARG A 107 -9.00 12.67 -2.94
N VAL A 108 -8.08 13.09 -2.07
CA VAL A 108 -6.68 13.32 -2.41
C VAL A 108 -6.02 12.02 -2.89
N TRP A 109 -6.29 10.91 -2.20
CA TRP A 109 -5.73 9.62 -2.58
C TRP A 109 -6.33 9.08 -3.88
N GLU A 110 -7.63 9.20 -4.08
CA GLU A 110 -8.32 8.79 -5.31
C GLU A 110 -7.79 9.55 -6.54
N GLU A 111 -7.60 10.87 -6.43
CA GLU A 111 -7.12 11.71 -7.52
C GLU A 111 -5.70 11.36 -7.97
N THR A 112 -4.84 10.97 -7.03
CA THR A 112 -3.41 10.70 -7.30
C THR A 112 -3.09 9.21 -7.45
N LEU A 113 -3.99 8.31 -7.06
CA LEU A 113 -3.78 6.86 -7.16
C LEU A 113 -3.45 6.40 -8.59
N PRO A 114 -4.09 6.89 -9.67
CA PRO A 114 -3.71 6.52 -11.04
C PRO A 114 -2.23 6.83 -11.34
N GLU A 115 -1.75 8.03 -11.03
CA GLU A 115 -0.35 8.41 -11.23
C GLU A 115 0.59 7.57 -10.36
N ALA A 116 0.23 7.35 -9.10
CA ALA A 116 1.00 6.52 -8.17
C ALA A 116 1.16 5.08 -8.70
N LEU A 117 0.08 4.50 -9.24
CA LEU A 117 0.09 3.16 -9.83
C LEU A 117 0.89 3.12 -11.13
N GLU A 118 0.74 4.12 -12.02
CA GLU A 118 1.57 4.23 -13.22
C GLU A 118 3.06 4.29 -12.89
N TYR A 119 3.42 5.10 -11.90
CA TYR A 119 4.80 5.18 -11.40
C TYR A 119 5.28 3.82 -10.87
N VAL A 120 4.55 3.21 -9.95
CA VAL A 120 4.92 1.93 -9.32
C VAL A 120 5.03 0.81 -10.36
N PHE A 121 4.07 0.68 -11.28
CA PHE A 121 4.08 -0.37 -12.29
C PHE A 121 5.13 -0.15 -13.39
N SER A 122 5.63 1.06 -13.60
CA SER A 122 6.74 1.31 -14.54
C SER A 122 8.03 0.56 -14.14
N TYR A 123 8.17 0.19 -12.86
CA TYR A 123 9.30 -0.59 -12.34
C TYR A 123 9.03 -2.09 -12.21
N MET A 124 7.84 -2.56 -12.63
CA MET A 124 7.43 -3.95 -12.47
C MET A 124 7.38 -4.67 -13.82
N SER A 125 7.68 -5.98 -13.79
CA SER A 125 7.35 -6.86 -14.92
C SER A 125 5.89 -7.26 -14.88
N GLN A 126 5.27 -7.46 -16.05
CA GLN A 126 3.89 -7.97 -16.10
C GLN A 126 3.76 -9.30 -15.35
N PRO A 127 2.63 -9.54 -14.66
CA PRO A 127 2.37 -10.81 -14.00
C PRO A 127 2.48 -11.98 -15.00
N ARG A 128 3.28 -12.99 -14.65
CA ARG A 128 3.44 -14.21 -15.47
C ARG A 128 2.41 -15.30 -15.15
N GLY A 129 1.38 -14.97 -14.37
CA GLY A 129 0.35 -15.92 -13.95
C GLY A 129 -0.53 -16.33 -15.13
N THR A 130 -0.87 -17.61 -15.20
CA THR A 130 -1.94 -18.12 -16.06
C THR A 130 -3.27 -17.97 -15.35
N LEU A 131 -4.32 -17.54 -16.06
CA LEU A 131 -5.67 -17.60 -15.54
C LEU A 131 -6.00 -19.04 -15.10
N PRO A 132 -6.72 -19.24 -13.98
CA PRO A 132 -7.26 -20.55 -13.65
C PRO A 132 -8.12 -21.05 -14.82
N GLU A 133 -7.99 -22.33 -15.17
CA GLU A 133 -8.88 -22.91 -16.19
C GLU A 133 -10.33 -22.71 -15.75
N ALA A 134 -11.14 -22.09 -16.62
CA ALA A 134 -12.58 -22.02 -16.42
C ALA A 134 -13.10 -23.47 -16.40
N GLY A 135 -13.65 -23.91 -15.27
CA GLY A 135 -13.82 -25.31 -14.92
C GLY A 135 -14.42 -26.20 -16.02
N GLY A 136 -13.84 -27.40 -16.18
CA GLY A 136 -14.35 -28.49 -16.99
C GLY A 136 -14.55 -29.76 -16.17
N GLU A 137 -15.77 -30.29 -16.25
CA GLU A 137 -16.18 -31.68 -15.96
C GLU A 137 -16.37 -32.12 -14.49
N MET A 138 -17.54 -31.77 -13.93
CA MET A 138 -18.25 -32.72 -13.06
C MET A 138 -18.84 -33.83 -13.95
N ALA A 139 -18.02 -34.86 -14.12
CA ALA A 139 -18.34 -36.26 -14.40
C ALA A 139 -19.71 -36.58 -15.04
N SER A 140 -19.60 -37.01 -16.30
CA SER A 140 -20.38 -38.10 -16.90
C SER A 140 -20.86 -39.14 -15.88
N GLY A 141 -22.17 -39.32 -15.78
CA GLY A 141 -22.73 -40.24 -14.80
C GLY A 141 -24.19 -40.60 -14.94
N MET A 142 -24.77 -40.68 -16.14
CA MET A 142 -25.97 -41.50 -16.34
C MET A 142 -25.98 -42.10 -17.75
N SER A 143 -25.41 -43.31 -17.83
CA SER A 143 -25.62 -44.25 -18.92
C SER A 143 -27.05 -44.83 -18.86
N ASP A 144 -27.59 -44.94 -20.07
CA ASP A 144 -28.84 -45.54 -20.50
C ASP A 144 -29.21 -46.88 -19.81
N GLY A 145 -30.48 -47.00 -19.45
CA GLY A 145 -31.11 -48.20 -18.90
C GLY A 145 -32.59 -48.20 -19.29
N GLY A 146 -32.87 -48.71 -20.48
CA GLY A 146 -34.19 -48.66 -21.10
C GLY A 146 -35.24 -49.63 -20.53
N SER A 147 -36.43 -49.47 -21.12
CA SER A 147 -37.62 -50.35 -21.15
C SER A 147 -38.75 -50.10 -20.12
N GLY A 148 -39.88 -49.57 -20.60
CA GLY A 148 -41.18 -49.69 -19.93
C GLY A 148 -42.27 -48.77 -20.47
N SER A 149 -42.97 -49.20 -21.52
CA SER A 149 -44.13 -48.54 -22.14
C SER A 149 -45.38 -48.55 -21.23
N ALA A 150 -46.15 -47.45 -21.17
CA ALA A 150 -47.57 -47.38 -21.59
C ALA A 150 -48.39 -46.24 -20.92
N ALA A 151 -49.20 -45.59 -21.79
CA ALA A 151 -50.54 -45.04 -21.57
C ALA A 151 -50.77 -43.68 -20.82
N SER A 152 -51.22 -42.69 -21.61
CA SER A 152 -52.27 -41.70 -21.24
C SER A 152 -53.63 -42.40 -20.98
N PRO A 153 -54.68 -41.79 -20.37
CA PRO A 153 -54.99 -40.34 -20.35
C PRO A 153 -55.61 -39.75 -19.04
N ALA A 154 -55.74 -38.41 -19.06
CA ALA A 154 -56.80 -37.54 -18.51
C ALA A 154 -57.30 -37.70 -17.04
N GLN A 155 -57.17 -36.61 -16.27
CA GLN A 155 -58.28 -35.74 -15.83
C GLN A 155 -57.75 -34.38 -15.37
#